data_AF-A0AAV6YHK2-F1
#
_entry.id   AF-A0AAV6YHK2-F1
#
_cell.length_a   1.000
_cell.length_b   1.000
_cell.length_c   1.000
_cell.angle_alpha   90.00
_cell.angle_beta   90.00
_cell.angle_gamma   90.00
#
_symmetry.space_group_name_H-M   'P 1'
#
loop_
_entity.id
_entity.type
_entity.pdbx_description
1 polymer ?
#
loop_
_entity_poly.entity_id
_entity_poly.type
_entity_poly.pdbx_seq_one_letter_code
_entity_poly.pdbx_strand_id
1 'polypeptide(L)'
;RNSYVRLRHLCTNTWVTSTSIPIDTDEERPVMLKIGTCQAKEDKEAFAIISVPLSEVRDLDFANDANKVLASTVKKLEYGTITQNERRFVTKLLEDLIFFVAGVPNNGQEVLDVVVTKPNRERQKLMREQNILAQIFGILK
;
A
#
# COMPACT_ATOMS: atom_id res chain seq x y z
N ARG A 1 15.16 15.97 -10.90
CA ARG A 1 14.51 16.68 -12.02
C ARG A 1 13.01 16.46 -11.84
N ASN A 2 12.31 17.41 -11.20
CA ASN A 2 10.86 17.31 -11.00
C ASN A 2 10.22 18.24 -12.04
N SER A 3 9.56 17.66 -13.03
CA SER A 3 8.93 18.41 -14.13
C SER A 3 7.47 18.65 -13.80
N TYR A 4 7.00 19.89 -14.00
CA TYR A 4 5.59 20.23 -13.92
C TYR A 4 4.96 20.10 -15.31
N VAL A 5 3.84 19.40 -15.40
CA VAL A 5 3.12 19.11 -16.65
C VAL A 5 1.65 19.46 -16.53
N ARG A 6 0.99 19.57 -17.68
CA ARG A 6 -0.46 19.68 -17.79
C ARG A 6 -0.98 18.53 -18.62
N LEU A 7 -2.17 18.05 -18.28
CA LEU A 7 -2.78 16.90 -18.94
C LEU A 7 -3.86 17.38 -19.91
N ARG A 8 -3.74 16.96 -21.17
CA ARG A 8 -4.74 17.21 -22.23
C ARG A 8 -5.29 15.88 -22.71
N HIS A 9 -6.61 15.73 -22.72
CA HIS A 9 -7.29 14.58 -23.28
C HIS A 9 -7.33 14.68 -24.81
N LEU A 10 -6.82 13.65 -25.50
CA LEU A 10 -6.64 13.69 -26.95
C LEU A 10 -7.96 13.65 -27.74
N CYS A 11 -8.94 12.85 -27.30
CA CYS A 11 -10.18 12.64 -28.02
C CYS A 11 -11.10 13.87 -27.99
N THR A 12 -11.27 14.50 -26.81
CA THR A 12 -12.15 15.66 -26.63
C THR A 12 -11.43 17.00 -26.70
N ASN A 13 -10.10 17.00 -26.83
CA ASN A 13 -9.27 18.20 -26.79
C ASN A 13 -9.50 19.08 -25.54
N THR A 14 -9.81 18.46 -24.40
CA THR A 14 -10.03 19.15 -23.13
C THR A 14 -8.83 19.03 -22.20
N TRP A 15 -8.67 20.00 -21.30
CA TRP A 15 -7.61 20.04 -20.29
C TRP A 15 -8.15 19.54 -18.95
N VAL A 16 -7.35 18.78 -18.21
CA VAL A 16 -7.71 18.30 -16.88
C VAL A 16 -7.72 19.47 -15.90
N THR A 17 -8.77 19.56 -15.09
CA THR A 17 -8.95 20.61 -14.08
C THR A 17 -9.46 20.08 -12.75
N SER A 18 -9.03 20.68 -11.65
CA SER A 18 -9.52 20.39 -10.32
C SER A 18 -10.91 20.99 -10.11
N THR A 19 -11.76 20.29 -9.35
CA THR A 19 -13.05 20.83 -8.95
C THR A 19 -13.19 20.73 -7.45
N SER A 20 -13.98 21.62 -6.84
CA SER A 20 -14.32 21.56 -5.42
C SER A 20 -15.59 20.76 -5.16
N ILE A 21 -15.98 19.87 -6.09
CA ILE A 21 -17.19 19.05 -5.98
C ILE A 21 -16.82 17.80 -5.18
N PRO A 22 -17.33 17.63 -3.94
CA PRO A 22 -17.09 16.44 -3.15
C PRO A 22 -17.84 15.24 -3.75
N ILE A 23 -17.29 14.04 -3.57
CA ILE A 23 -17.96 12.78 -3.94
C ILE A 23 -18.42 11.98 -2.71
N ASP A 24 -17.85 12.27 -1.55
CA ASP A 24 -18.13 11.67 -0.25
C ASP A 24 -19.03 12.59 0.59
N THR A 25 -20.17 13.02 0.01
CA THR A 25 -21.09 13.99 0.62
C THR A 25 -21.79 13.49 1.89
N ASP A 26 -21.84 12.18 2.08
CA ASP A 26 -22.48 11.56 3.25
C ASP A 26 -21.58 11.57 4.50
N GLU A 27 -20.29 11.88 4.33
CA GLU A 27 -19.33 12.00 5.42
C GLU A 27 -19.42 13.37 6.11
N GLU A 28 -19.25 13.41 7.44
CA GLU A 28 -19.28 14.67 8.22
C GLU A 28 -18.23 15.68 7.73
N ARG A 29 -17.12 15.18 7.19
CA ARG A 29 -16.06 16.00 6.59
C ARG A 29 -15.60 15.37 5.27
N PRO A 30 -16.18 15.81 4.14
CA PRO A 30 -15.79 15.33 2.81
C PRO A 30 -14.33 15.68 2.50
N VAL A 31 -13.55 14.70 2.03
CA VAL A 31 -12.14 14.85 1.67
C VAL A 31 -11.84 14.43 0.23
N MET A 32 -12.79 13.79 -0.45
CA MET A 32 -12.63 13.32 -1.83
C MET A 32 -13.25 14.30 -2.81
N LEU A 33 -12.44 14.83 -3.73
CA LEU A 33 -12.87 15.79 -4.73
C LEU A 33 -12.85 15.21 -6.14
N LYS A 34 -13.83 15.58 -6.94
CA LYS A 34 -13.92 15.18 -8.35
C LYS A 34 -12.90 15.94 -9.19
N ILE A 35 -12.27 15.26 -10.13
CA ILE A 35 -11.47 15.88 -11.20
C ILE A 35 -12.33 15.96 -12.47
N GLY A 36 -12.25 17.09 -13.17
CA GLY A 36 -12.99 17.37 -14.39
C GLY A 36 -12.08 17.62 -15.58
N THR A 37 -12.70 17.92 -16.73
CA THR A 37 -11.98 18.48 -17.88
C THR A 37 -12.74 19.67 -18.45
N CYS A 38 -12.04 20.68 -18.94
CA CYS A 38 -12.64 21.87 -19.56
C CYS A 38 -11.94 22.20 -20.88
N GLN A 39 -12.61 22.96 -21.76
CA GLN A 39 -12.00 23.39 -23.04
C GLN A 39 -10.95 24.49 -22.84
N ALA A 40 -11.15 25.34 -21.83
CA ALA A 40 -10.23 26.41 -21.51
C ALA A 40 -8.94 25.82 -20.91
N LYS A 41 -7.79 26.29 -21.41
CA LYS A 41 -6.50 25.95 -20.82
C LYS A 41 -6.25 26.91 -19.64
N GLU A 42 -6.46 26.44 -18.42
CA GLU A 42 -6.14 27.22 -17.23
C GLU A 42 -4.67 27.06 -16.84
N ASP A 43 -3.94 28.18 -16.70
CA ASP A 43 -2.53 28.14 -16.33
C ASP A 43 -2.29 27.92 -14.82
N LYS A 44 -3.36 27.92 -14.01
CA LYS A 44 -3.29 27.74 -12.56
C LYS A 44 -2.95 26.31 -12.13
N GLU A 45 -3.19 25.34 -13.00
CA GLU A 45 -3.14 23.93 -12.63
C GLU A 45 -1.96 23.25 -13.34
N ALA A 46 -1.08 22.66 -12.55
CA ALA A 46 0.06 21.89 -13.03
C ALA A 46 0.34 20.73 -12.08
N PHE A 47 0.66 19.57 -12.65
CA PHE A 47 0.94 18.35 -11.92
C PHE A 47 2.45 18.12 -11.92
N ALA A 48 3.01 17.86 -10.75
CA ALA A 48 4.41 17.46 -10.63
C ALA A 48 4.55 15.97 -10.98
N ILE A 49 5.44 15.65 -11.91
CA ILE A 49 5.89 14.28 -12.12
C ILE A 49 6.95 13.99 -11.06
N ILE A 50 6.61 13.11 -10.12
CA ILE A 50 7.50 12.66 -9.06
C ILE A 50 7.95 11.24 -9.38
N SER A 51 9.26 11.04 -9.48
CA SER A 51 9.84 9.70 -9.65
C SER A 51 9.77 8.94 -8.33
N VAL A 52 9.20 7.75 -8.35
CA VAL A 52 9.17 6.84 -7.20
C VAL A 52 10.37 5.89 -7.28
N PRO A 53 11.14 5.69 -6.19
CA PRO A 53 12.23 4.72 -6.17
C PRO A 53 11.74 3.28 -6.36
N LEU A 54 12.51 2.46 -7.08
CA LEU A 54 12.19 1.04 -7.30
C LEU A 54 12.05 0.25 -5.98
N SER A 55 12.77 0.64 -4.93
CA SER A 55 12.67 0.01 -3.61
C SER A 55 11.29 0.17 -2.98
N GLU A 56 10.66 1.32 -3.16
CA GLU A 56 9.32 1.61 -2.60
C GLU A 56 8.26 0.78 -3.30
N VAL A 57 8.36 0.65 -4.63
CA VAL A 57 7.47 -0.21 -5.42
C VAL A 57 7.60 -1.68 -4.99
N ARG A 58 8.82 -2.17 -4.80
CA ARG A 58 9.07 -3.54 -4.32
C ARG A 58 8.51 -3.77 -2.92
N ASP A 59 8.68 -2.81 -2.01
CA ASP A 59 8.14 -2.89 -0.65
C ASP A 59 6.58 -2.95 -0.68
N LEU A 60 5.95 -2.17 -1.56
CA LEU A 60 4.50 -2.19 -1.77
C LEU A 60 4.01 -3.51 -2.38
N ASP A 61 4.69 -4.03 -3.40
CA ASP A 61 4.36 -5.32 -4.03
C ASP A 61 4.46 -6.46 -3.03
N PHE A 62 5.54 -6.49 -2.24
CA PHE A 62 5.73 -7.45 -1.16
C PHE A 62 4.59 -7.40 -0.13
N ALA A 63 4.22 -6.20 0.32
CA ALA A 63 3.13 -6.04 1.29
C ALA A 63 1.78 -6.52 0.73
N ASN A 64 1.50 -6.21 -0.54
CA ASN A 64 0.28 -6.66 -1.22
C ASN A 64 0.21 -8.19 -1.35
N ASP A 65 1.30 -8.83 -1.76
CA ASP A 65 1.34 -10.28 -1.93
C ASP A 65 1.30 -11.00 -0.59
N ALA A 66 1.96 -10.47 0.44
CA ALA A 66 1.86 -10.96 1.81
C ALA A 66 0.40 -10.94 2.30
N ASN A 67 -0.33 -9.84 2.10
CA ASN A 67 -1.74 -9.75 2.46
C ASN A 67 -2.59 -10.81 1.74
N LYS A 68 -2.40 -11.03 0.43
CA LYS A 68 -3.15 -12.05 -0.32
C LYS A 68 -2.93 -13.46 0.24
N VAL A 69 -1.67 -13.80 0.55
CA VAL A 69 -1.32 -15.10 1.13
C VAL A 69 -1.93 -15.25 2.51
N LEU A 70 -1.78 -14.25 3.38
CA LEU A 70 -2.32 -14.29 4.74
C LEU A 70 -3.86 -14.36 4.73
N ALA A 71 -4.54 -13.60 3.87
CA ALA A 71 -6.00 -13.64 3.74
C ALA A 71 -6.50 -15.02 3.28
N SER A 72 -5.77 -15.68 2.37
CA SER A 72 -6.09 -17.07 1.98
C SER A 72 -5.91 -18.03 3.15
N THR A 73 -4.83 -17.85 3.93
CA THR A 73 -4.54 -18.68 5.10
C THR A 73 -5.58 -18.51 6.21
N VAL A 74 -6.01 -17.29 6.52
CA VAL A 74 -7.05 -17.02 7.54
C VAL A 74 -8.32 -17.80 7.19
N LYS A 75 -8.79 -17.72 5.94
CA LYS A 75 -9.96 -18.50 5.48
C LYS A 75 -9.75 -20.00 5.66
N LYS A 76 -8.59 -20.53 5.30
CA LYS A 76 -8.28 -21.96 5.45
C LYS A 76 -8.23 -22.39 6.92
N LEU A 77 -7.76 -21.53 7.82
CA LEU A 77 -7.77 -21.78 9.27
C LEU A 77 -9.19 -21.85 9.80
N GLU A 78 -10.07 -20.91 9.39
CA GLU A 78 -11.49 -20.91 9.77
C GLU A 78 -12.21 -22.21 9.36
N TYR A 79 -11.89 -22.75 8.18
CA TYR A 79 -12.46 -24.02 7.70
C TYR A 79 -11.70 -25.27 8.18
N GLY A 80 -10.61 -25.12 8.93
CA GLY A 80 -9.77 -26.24 9.39
C GLY A 80 -9.07 -27.02 8.26
N THR A 81 -8.85 -26.41 7.09
CA THR A 81 -8.32 -27.07 5.88
C THR A 81 -6.83 -26.80 5.64
N ILE A 82 -6.14 -26.11 6.55
CA ILE A 82 -4.73 -25.77 6.40
C ILE A 82 -3.83 -27.02 6.45
N THR A 83 -2.91 -27.14 5.48
CA THR A 83 -1.92 -28.21 5.43
C THR A 83 -0.65 -27.88 6.22
N GLN A 84 0.15 -28.89 6.55
CA GLN A 84 1.44 -28.69 7.23
C GLN A 84 2.41 -27.85 6.40
N ASN A 85 2.44 -28.04 5.08
CA ASN A 85 3.31 -27.28 4.18
C ASN A 85 2.91 -25.80 4.16
N GLU A 86 1.62 -25.50 4.07
CA GLU A 86 1.11 -24.12 4.14
C GLU A 86 1.44 -23.46 5.47
N ARG A 87 1.31 -24.19 6.58
CA ARG A 87 1.72 -23.68 7.89
C ARG A 87 3.20 -23.27 7.88
N ARG A 88 4.08 -24.11 7.30
CA ARG A 88 5.51 -23.79 7.17
C ARG A 88 5.76 -22.55 6.31
N PHE A 89 5.07 -22.40 5.19
CA PHE A 89 5.19 -21.22 4.33
C PHE A 89 4.71 -19.94 5.02
N VAL A 90 3.59 -20.01 5.74
CA VAL A 90 3.04 -18.87 6.47
C VAL A 90 3.97 -18.46 7.61
N THR A 91 4.52 -19.41 8.36
CA THR A 91 5.54 -19.11 9.38
C THR A 91 6.71 -18.37 8.75
N LYS A 92 7.22 -18.85 7.62
CA LYS A 92 8.34 -18.17 6.94
C LYS A 92 7.99 -16.75 6.48
N LEU A 93 6.78 -16.55 5.94
CA LEU A 93 6.29 -15.23 5.55
C LEU A 93 6.19 -14.28 6.74
N LEU A 94 5.72 -14.75 7.90
CA LEU A 94 5.64 -13.96 9.13
C LEU A 94 7.02 -13.54 9.63
N GLU A 95 8.02 -14.43 9.55
CA GLU A 95 9.41 -14.07 9.85
C GLU A 95 9.92 -12.97 8.92
N ASP A 96 9.70 -13.12 7.61
CA ASP A 96 10.15 -12.16 6.62
C ASP A 96 9.46 -10.80 6.79
N LEU A 97 8.19 -10.77 7.23
CA LEU A 97 7.47 -9.55 7.60
C LEU A 97 8.10 -8.83 8.80
N ILE A 98 8.62 -9.56 9.79
CA ILE A 98 9.31 -8.96 10.94
C ILE A 98 10.58 -8.24 10.48
N PHE A 99 11.42 -8.90 9.67
CA PHE A 99 12.62 -8.26 9.10
C PHE A 99 12.28 -7.09 8.16
N PHE A 100 11.22 -7.24 7.37
CA PHE A 100 10.73 -6.19 6.48
C PHE A 100 10.41 -4.92 7.26
N VAL A 101 9.56 -5.00 8.29
CA VAL A 101 9.17 -3.84 9.10
C VAL A 101 10.34 -3.29 9.93
N ALA A 102 11.21 -4.17 10.45
CA ALA A 102 12.39 -3.78 11.20
C ALA A 102 13.41 -3.03 10.33
N GLY A 103 13.40 -3.25 9.01
CA GLY A 103 14.38 -2.65 8.09
C GLY A 103 15.78 -3.24 8.24
N VAL A 104 15.90 -4.45 8.77
CA VAL A 104 17.16 -5.14 9.04
C VAL A 104 17.29 -6.32 8.09
N PRO A 105 18.47 -6.56 7.48
CA PRO A 105 18.69 -7.75 6.66
C PRO A 105 18.59 -9.02 7.52
N ASN A 106 17.99 -10.07 6.95
CA ASN A 106 17.92 -11.37 7.59
C ASN A 106 19.26 -12.12 7.40
N ASN A 107 20.13 -12.07 8.40
CA ASN A 107 21.43 -12.74 8.40
C ASN A 107 21.39 -14.11 9.11
N GLY A 108 20.20 -14.67 9.35
CA GLY A 108 20.02 -15.92 10.11
C GLY A 108 20.02 -15.73 11.63
N GLN A 109 19.84 -14.51 12.11
CA GLN A 109 19.59 -14.23 13.53
C GLN A 109 18.17 -14.66 13.95
N GLU A 110 18.00 -14.94 15.24
CA GLU A 110 16.70 -15.23 15.83
C GLU A 110 15.72 -14.07 15.60
N VAL A 111 14.53 -14.42 15.14
CA VAL A 111 13.56 -13.43 14.64
C VAL A 111 12.98 -12.58 15.78
N LEU A 112 12.84 -13.19 16.96
CA LEU A 112 12.30 -12.51 18.15
C LEU A 112 13.33 -11.62 18.85
N ASP A 113 14.61 -11.79 18.55
CA ASP A 113 15.71 -11.00 19.14
C ASP A 113 16.06 -9.76 18.28
N VAL A 114 15.32 -9.52 17.20
CA VAL A 114 15.57 -8.38 16.30
C VAL A 114 15.25 -7.07 17.02
N VAL A 115 16.29 -6.27 17.28
CA VAL A 115 16.17 -4.94 17.88
C VAL A 115 15.99 -3.88 16.80
N VAL A 116 14.90 -3.10 16.90
CA VAL A 116 14.64 -1.96 16.01
C VAL A 116 15.24 -0.70 16.60
N THR A 117 16.34 -0.22 16.03
CA THR A 117 17.00 1.03 16.47
C THR A 117 16.42 2.27 15.81
N LYS A 118 15.96 2.15 14.55
CA LYS A 118 15.32 3.24 13.80
C LYS A 118 14.08 2.73 13.07
N PRO A 119 12.87 3.09 13.51
CA PRO A 119 11.64 2.62 12.89
C PRO A 119 11.47 3.19 11.47
N ASN A 120 11.07 2.33 10.53
CA ASN A 120 10.73 2.73 9.17
C ASN A 120 9.22 3.02 9.05
N ARG A 121 8.86 4.30 9.04
CA ARG A 121 7.46 4.75 9.01
C ARG A 121 6.72 4.34 7.73
N GLU A 122 7.39 4.33 6.58
CA GLU A 122 6.75 3.95 5.31
C GLU A 122 6.38 2.47 5.30
N ARG A 123 7.28 1.59 5.79
CA ARG A 123 6.96 0.15 5.90
C ARG A 123 5.89 -0.14 6.94
N GLN A 124 5.89 0.57 8.06
CA GLN A 124 4.79 0.49 9.04
C GLN A 124 3.45 0.94 8.45
N LYS A 125 3.47 1.99 7.62
CA LYS A 125 2.29 2.47 6.89
C LYS A 125 1.77 1.39 5.93
N LEU A 126 2.65 0.69 5.22
CA LEU A 126 2.28 -0.44 4.36
C LEU A 126 1.60 -1.59 5.14
N MET A 127 2.08 -1.92 6.34
CA MET A 127 1.45 -2.96 7.18
C MET A 127 -0.02 -2.66 7.49
N ARG A 128 -0.35 -1.38 7.64
CA ARG A 128 -1.72 -0.92 7.90
C ARG A 128 -2.54 -0.80 6.61
N GLU A 129 -2.02 -0.07 5.62
CA GLU A 129 -2.79 0.28 4.41
C GLU A 129 -3.00 -0.91 3.48
N GLN A 130 -2.12 -1.91 3.51
CA GLN A 130 -2.30 -3.17 2.77
C GLN A 130 -3.03 -4.24 3.59
N ASN A 131 -3.64 -3.89 4.73
CA ASN A 131 -4.47 -4.76 5.57
C ASN A 131 -3.76 -5.98 6.18
N ILE A 132 -2.42 -6.00 6.21
CA ILE A 132 -1.64 -7.12 6.77
C ILE A 132 -1.97 -7.33 8.26
N LEU A 133 -2.03 -6.24 9.04
CA LEU A 133 -2.37 -6.32 10.47
C LEU A 133 -3.76 -6.93 10.71
N ALA A 134 -4.73 -6.63 9.84
CA ALA A 134 -6.07 -7.21 9.95
C ALA A 134 -6.03 -8.74 9.74
N GLN A 135 -5.22 -9.23 8.79
CA GLN A 135 -5.04 -10.67 8.60
C GLN A 135 -4.32 -11.33 9.77
N ILE A 136 -3.30 -10.69 10.35
CA ILE A 136 -2.61 -11.20 11.54
C ILE A 136 -3.60 -11.37 12.70
N PHE A 137 -4.46 -10.39 12.96
CA PHE A 137 -5.50 -10.54 13.97
C PHE A 137 -6.53 -11.62 13.60
N GLY A 138 -6.80 -11.85 12.32
CA GLY A 138 -7.61 -12.96 11.85
C GLY A 138 -7.02 -14.33 12.17
N ILE A 139 -5.69 -14.49 12.15
CA ILE A 139 -5.02 -15.75 12.52
C ILE A 139 -5.14 -16.05 14.02
N LEU A 140 -5.23 -15.01 14.86
CA LEU A 140 -5.29 -15.13 16.32
C LEU A 140 -6.70 -15.37 16.87
N LYS A 141 -7.73 -15.22 16.03
CA LYS A 141 -9.13 -15.49 16.39
C LYS A 141 -9.44 -16.98 16.34
#